data_AF-A0A6P0IM18-F1
#
_entry.id   AF-A0A6P0IM18-F1
#
_cell.length_a   1.000
_cell.length_b   1.000
_cell.length_c   1.000
_cell.angle_alpha   90.00
_cell.angle_beta   90.00
_cell.angle_gamma   90.00
#
_symmetry.space_group_name_H-M   'P 1'
#
loop_
_entity.id
_entity.type
_entity.pdbx_description
1 polymer ?
#
loop_
_entity_poly.entity_id
_entity_poly.type
_entity_poly.pdbx_seq_one_letter_code
_entity_poly.pdbx_strand_id
1 'polypeptide(L)'
;MTSSFHTEIGIALSTSSWNVGDFRLFESTQPDVILYMPNRSFLVVNSDNKQYQATLTVFRKWDQGIDSVKGGALSFTATLMPQYDFLTQEALKQEWGREILKSGYFLGENLQFLPLPIRNIQVQILLDPSLGKVTIPEVEATSSVSAGETTSLLLDLTAKGAQKWVENIQSGTQLTGGLIFTYEYPQVLPQVQAQIHVKGKSIFANLSSVLKLKEDGYYYGTREEVDRAWEQLVQDQLIEIKLPEPLPPELTGMEENLLKTFAEQVQHDLFNRLFEPISNTETATIGTADHPESPTSGVMYKLTWREEMDAVELSFELSVDGGWTWLKGSVSKDFTTLFGEIDSSYINTIYQEQSFPVSITVQGDPLLSTVALSWSTDDGKVPEALVFGSEGGKLEYTLISRNPDLVTIPYQAKVGFKLAKWPVIEVEGAATVAEGGNQILLEPGKWICNLMIHLQIREGDQTKPPAELPRGDYLVVNISYNGPHLSTRIRESARISPLAPMRFTYLQDPKGRSSQLYLSANGVLDGQMIRVRQQLIHPDEELTFSR
;
A
#
# COMPACT_ATOMS: atom_id res chain seq x y z
N MET A 1 14.14 -12.86 60.73
CA MET A 1 14.36 -13.87 59.68
C MET A 1 15.45 -13.32 58.78
N THR A 2 16.59 -13.97 58.75
CA THR A 2 17.78 -13.58 57.98
C THR A 2 17.50 -13.78 56.49
N SER A 3 17.28 -12.69 55.75
CA SER A 3 17.09 -12.73 54.30
C SER A 3 18.40 -13.12 53.62
N SER A 4 18.32 -14.17 52.81
CA SER A 4 19.39 -14.61 51.92
C SER A 4 19.56 -13.57 50.78
N PHE A 5 20.35 -12.54 51.03
CA PHE A 5 20.74 -11.52 50.03
C PHE A 5 21.68 -12.05 48.92
N HIS A 6 22.02 -13.35 48.90
CA HIS A 6 23.13 -13.90 48.10
C HIS A 6 22.76 -14.57 46.76
N THR A 7 21.54 -14.41 46.24
CA THR A 7 21.11 -15.17 45.04
C THR A 7 20.58 -14.35 43.85
N GLU A 8 20.38 -13.05 43.99
CA GLU A 8 19.93 -12.21 42.87
C GLU A 8 21.11 -11.41 42.29
N ILE A 9 21.20 -11.36 40.95
CA ILE A 9 22.20 -10.59 40.21
C ILE A 9 21.56 -9.27 39.81
N GLY A 10 22.23 -8.15 40.10
CA GLY A 10 21.81 -6.82 39.68
C GLY A 10 22.91 -5.80 39.91
N ILE A 11 22.58 -4.51 39.79
CA ILE A 11 23.57 -3.43 39.83
C ILE A 11 24.06 -3.22 41.27
N ALA A 12 25.39 -3.14 41.43
CA ALA A 12 26.04 -2.88 42.70
C ALA A 12 25.85 -1.43 43.19
N LEU A 13 26.01 -1.24 44.50
CA LEU A 13 25.87 0.06 45.15
C LEU A 13 27.02 1.05 44.82
N SER A 14 28.16 0.54 44.35
CA SER A 14 29.29 1.34 43.88
C SER A 14 29.00 2.13 42.59
N THR A 15 27.93 1.79 41.86
CA THR A 15 27.41 2.47 40.64
C THR A 15 28.41 2.72 39.50
N SER A 16 29.56 2.05 39.52
CA SER A 16 30.50 2.05 38.40
C SER A 16 29.77 1.65 37.12
N SER A 17 29.78 2.56 36.14
CA SER A 17 29.12 2.35 34.85
C SER A 17 29.95 2.92 33.72
N TRP A 18 29.87 2.26 32.57
CA TRP A 18 30.67 2.59 31.39
C TRP A 18 29.78 2.59 30.16
N ASN A 19 29.87 3.64 29.35
CA ASN A 19 29.21 3.66 28.04
C ASN A 19 30.23 3.23 26.98
N VAL A 20 29.99 2.09 26.34
CA VAL A 20 30.89 1.50 25.33
C VAL A 20 30.09 1.16 24.09
N GLY A 21 30.27 1.95 23.03
CA GLY A 21 29.51 1.82 21.79
C GLY A 21 28.01 1.94 22.03
N ASP A 22 27.26 0.92 21.61
CA ASP A 22 25.80 0.84 21.76
C ASP A 22 25.34 0.25 23.11
N PHE A 23 26.22 0.17 24.11
CA PHE A 23 25.94 -0.49 25.39
C PHE A 23 26.33 0.37 26.58
N ARG A 24 25.49 0.30 27.63
CA ARG A 24 25.81 0.74 28.98
C ARG A 24 26.15 -0.50 29.82
N LEU A 25 27.32 -0.48 30.44
CA LEU A 25 27.85 -1.53 31.30
C LEU A 25 27.74 -1.08 32.76
N PHE A 26 27.46 -2.02 33.65
CA PHE A 26 27.29 -1.78 35.08
C PHE A 26 28.06 -2.83 35.89
N GLU A 27 28.65 -2.38 36.99
CA GLU A 27 29.19 -3.27 38.00
C GLU A 27 28.07 -4.08 38.65
N SER A 28 28.25 -5.41 38.73
CA SER A 28 27.29 -6.29 39.38
C SER A 28 27.56 -6.44 40.87
N THR A 29 26.53 -6.82 41.62
CA THR A 29 26.67 -7.34 43.00
C THR A 29 27.59 -8.56 43.09
N GLN A 30 27.84 -9.26 41.98
CA GLN A 30 28.84 -10.33 41.89
C GLN A 30 30.17 -9.78 41.34
N PRO A 31 31.31 -9.96 42.05
CA PRO A 31 32.58 -9.34 41.70
C PRO A 31 33.11 -9.66 40.30
N ASP A 32 32.82 -10.85 39.77
CA ASP A 32 33.32 -11.30 38.45
C ASP A 32 32.30 -11.10 37.32
N VAL A 33 31.22 -10.35 37.57
CA VAL A 33 30.13 -10.15 36.60
C VAL A 33 29.99 -8.66 36.26
N ILE A 34 29.89 -8.38 34.97
CA ILE A 34 29.48 -7.08 34.43
C ILE A 34 28.13 -7.25 33.76
N LEU A 35 27.20 -6.37 34.12
CA LEU A 35 25.88 -6.33 33.52
C LEU A 35 25.88 -5.38 32.34
N TYR A 36 25.29 -5.78 31.22
CA TYR A 36 25.18 -4.93 30.04
C TYR A 36 23.73 -4.67 29.66
N MET A 37 23.46 -3.47 29.18
CA MET A 37 22.18 -3.05 28.63
C MET A 37 22.43 -2.25 27.36
N PRO A 38 21.78 -2.57 26.24
CA PRO A 38 21.90 -1.73 25.06
C PRO A 38 21.29 -0.35 25.28
N ASN A 39 21.91 0.68 24.71
CA ASN A 39 21.44 2.06 24.78
C ASN A 39 20.39 2.40 23.70
N ARG A 40 20.07 1.44 22.83
CA ARG A 40 19.16 1.58 21.69
C ARG A 40 18.39 0.30 21.44
N SER A 41 17.26 0.41 20.74
CA SER A 41 16.48 -0.75 20.28
C SER A 41 16.98 -1.27 18.93
N PHE A 42 16.67 -2.53 18.65
CA PHE A 42 17.07 -3.25 17.44
C PHE A 42 15.90 -3.97 16.81
N LEU A 43 15.92 -4.09 15.48
CA LEU A 43 15.09 -5.06 14.78
C LEU A 43 15.65 -6.47 15.00
N VAL A 44 14.76 -7.43 15.20
CA VAL A 44 15.15 -8.83 15.33
C VAL A 44 15.61 -9.35 13.97
N VAL A 45 16.73 -10.05 13.94
CA VAL A 45 17.22 -10.75 12.75
C VAL A 45 16.81 -12.22 12.84
N ASN A 46 16.19 -12.75 11.79
CA ASN A 46 15.87 -14.16 11.70
C ASN A 46 17.16 -14.97 11.53
N SER A 47 17.36 -15.97 12.41
CA SER A 47 18.56 -16.81 12.46
C SER A 47 18.82 -17.57 11.15
N ASP A 48 17.74 -17.95 10.45
CA ASP A 48 17.75 -18.92 9.36
C ASP A 48 18.12 -18.26 8.03
N ASN A 49 17.57 -17.07 7.75
CA ASN A 49 17.77 -16.35 6.48
C ASN A 49 18.62 -15.08 6.63
N LYS A 50 19.04 -14.73 7.86
CA LYS A 50 19.80 -13.51 8.18
C LYS A 50 19.11 -12.21 7.77
N GLN A 51 17.79 -12.22 7.58
CA GLN A 51 17.00 -11.02 7.27
C GLN A 51 16.32 -10.48 8.51
N TYR A 52 16.02 -9.18 8.52
CA TYR A 52 15.23 -8.59 9.59
C TYR A 52 13.81 -9.15 9.59
N GLN A 53 13.24 -9.35 10.77
CA GLN A 53 11.83 -9.65 10.95
C GLN A 53 11.03 -8.36 10.78
N ALA A 54 10.93 -7.90 9.54
CA ALA A 54 10.16 -6.74 9.14
C ALA A 54 9.53 -6.98 7.77
N THR A 55 8.36 -6.41 7.51
CA THR A 55 7.68 -6.51 6.22
C THR A 55 6.76 -5.31 6.05
N LEU A 56 6.95 -4.58 4.95
CA LEU A 56 6.02 -3.53 4.52
C LEU A 56 5.14 -4.10 3.41
N THR A 57 3.85 -4.25 3.68
CA THR A 57 2.86 -4.63 2.66
C THR A 57 2.13 -3.40 2.17
N VAL A 58 2.01 -3.23 0.86
CA VAL A 58 1.36 -2.09 0.21
C VAL A 58 0.21 -2.59 -0.63
N PHE A 59 -0.98 -2.05 -0.38
CA PHE A 59 -2.17 -2.38 -1.14
C PHE A 59 -2.34 -1.37 -2.27
N ARG A 60 -2.25 -1.85 -3.51
CA ARG A 60 -2.46 -1.05 -4.72
C ARG A 60 -3.78 -1.43 -5.37
N LYS A 61 -4.44 -0.45 -5.97
CA LYS A 61 -5.66 -0.64 -6.73
C LYS A 61 -5.54 0.19 -8.01
N TRP A 62 -5.70 -0.49 -9.13
CA TRP A 62 -5.92 0.15 -10.42
C TRP A 62 -7.33 0.73 -10.44
N ASP A 63 -7.52 1.99 -10.78
CA ASP A 63 -8.85 2.62 -10.88
C ASP A 63 -8.82 3.69 -11.97
N GLN A 64 -9.68 3.57 -12.98
CA GLN A 64 -9.79 4.51 -14.11
C GLN A 64 -8.44 4.83 -14.79
N GLY A 65 -7.66 3.80 -15.12
CA GLY A 65 -6.34 3.96 -15.73
C GLY A 65 -5.22 4.42 -14.79
N ILE A 66 -5.48 4.58 -13.49
CA ILE A 66 -4.49 5.05 -12.50
C ILE A 66 -4.21 3.95 -11.47
N ASP A 67 -2.94 3.56 -11.36
CA ASP A 67 -2.48 2.70 -10.26
C ASP A 67 -2.22 3.56 -9.01
N SER A 68 -3.01 3.33 -7.95
CA SER A 68 -2.94 4.10 -6.72
C SER A 68 -2.77 3.23 -5.49
N VAL A 69 -1.94 3.69 -4.54
CA VAL A 69 -1.85 3.08 -3.21
C VAL A 69 -3.11 3.39 -2.42
N LYS A 70 -3.76 2.37 -1.86
CA LYS A 70 -4.97 2.50 -1.03
C LYS A 70 -4.68 2.38 0.45
N GLY A 71 -3.55 1.81 0.82
CA GLY A 71 -3.10 1.65 2.20
C GLY A 71 -1.91 0.72 2.27
N GLY A 72 -1.52 0.36 3.48
CA GLY A 72 -0.48 -0.62 3.71
C GLY A 72 -0.50 -1.15 5.13
N ALA A 73 0.37 -2.10 5.41
CA ALA A 73 0.61 -2.61 6.74
C ALA A 73 2.12 -2.80 6.93
N LEU A 74 2.67 -2.30 8.04
CA LEU A 74 4.04 -2.58 8.44
C LEU A 74 4.00 -3.52 9.64
N SER A 75 4.56 -4.73 9.48
CA SER A 75 4.80 -5.63 10.60
C SER A 75 6.30 -5.70 10.87
N PHE A 76 6.73 -5.58 12.11
CA PHE A 76 8.13 -5.76 12.48
C PHE A 76 8.30 -6.26 13.91
N THR A 77 9.41 -6.92 14.19
CA THR A 77 9.75 -7.38 15.53
C THR A 77 10.95 -6.59 16.04
N ALA A 78 10.82 -6.02 17.23
CA ALA A 78 11.88 -5.26 17.90
C ALA A 78 12.29 -5.91 19.23
N THR A 79 13.51 -5.62 19.68
CA THR A 79 14.05 -6.08 20.96
C THR A 79 15.01 -5.07 21.57
N LEU A 80 15.13 -5.11 22.90
CA LEU A 80 16.18 -4.46 23.68
C LEU A 80 17.42 -5.33 23.86
N MET A 81 17.35 -6.62 23.54
CA MET A 81 18.46 -7.57 23.75
C MET A 81 18.71 -8.33 22.44
N PRO A 82 19.47 -7.74 21.50
CA PRO A 82 19.77 -8.40 20.24
C PRO A 82 20.57 -9.69 20.47
N GLN A 83 20.23 -10.74 19.72
CA GLN A 83 20.99 -11.97 19.71
C GLN A 83 22.12 -11.85 18.68
N TYR A 84 23.35 -11.94 19.16
CA TYR A 84 24.55 -11.97 18.32
C TYR A 84 25.02 -13.39 18.10
N ASP A 85 25.68 -13.64 16.96
CA ASP A 85 26.46 -14.86 16.80
C ASP A 85 27.67 -14.86 17.76
N PHE A 86 28.24 -16.04 17.97
CA PHE A 86 29.34 -16.24 18.92
C PHE A 86 30.55 -15.33 18.65
N LEU A 87 30.96 -15.14 17.39
CA LEU A 87 32.13 -14.34 17.06
C LEU A 87 31.90 -12.86 17.34
N THR A 88 30.73 -12.35 16.96
CA THR A 88 30.32 -10.97 17.22
C THR A 88 30.21 -10.72 18.73
N GLN A 89 29.62 -11.65 19.47
CA GLN A 89 29.50 -11.52 20.92
C GLN A 89 30.86 -11.53 21.64
N GLU A 90 31.78 -12.41 21.24
CA GLU A 90 33.13 -12.44 21.82
C GLU A 90 33.94 -11.18 21.49
N ALA A 91 33.81 -10.63 20.27
CA ALA A 91 34.44 -9.36 19.91
C ALA A 91 33.94 -8.20 20.80
N LEU A 92 32.62 -8.12 21.03
CA LEU A 92 32.02 -7.12 21.92
C LEU A 92 32.54 -7.27 23.36
N LYS A 93 32.57 -8.49 23.91
CA LYS A 93 33.10 -8.74 25.26
C LYS A 93 34.57 -8.34 25.40
N GLN A 94 35.39 -8.59 24.39
CA GLN A 94 36.80 -8.16 24.38
C GLN A 94 36.93 -6.64 24.36
N GLU A 95 36.09 -5.95 23.58
CA GLU A 95 36.04 -4.50 23.57
C GLU A 95 35.63 -3.93 24.93
N TRP A 96 34.54 -4.44 25.51
CA TRP A 96 34.06 -4.05 26.83
C TRP A 96 35.13 -4.26 27.90
N GLY A 97 35.80 -5.42 27.92
CA GLY A 97 36.88 -5.71 28.86
C GLY A 97 38.04 -4.71 28.75
N ARG A 98 38.43 -4.32 27.53
CA ARG A 98 39.48 -3.32 27.32
C ARG A 98 39.09 -1.94 27.85
N GLU A 99 37.85 -1.50 27.63
CA GLU A 99 37.40 -0.19 28.12
C GLU A 99 37.29 -0.13 29.65
N ILE A 100 36.81 -1.20 30.28
CA ILE A 100 36.76 -1.30 31.75
C ILE A 100 38.18 -1.25 32.34
N LEU A 101 39.13 -1.99 31.75
CA LEU A 101 40.53 -1.96 32.21
C LEU A 101 41.17 -0.58 32.09
N LYS A 102 40.85 0.19 31.04
CA LYS A 102 41.35 1.57 30.87
C LYS A 102 40.88 2.51 31.98
N SER A 103 39.71 2.27 32.57
CA SER A 103 39.22 3.08 33.69
C SER A 103 39.91 2.76 35.02
N GLY A 104 40.89 1.84 35.04
CA GLY A 104 41.59 1.42 36.24
C GLY A 104 40.81 0.44 37.12
N TYR A 105 39.69 -0.11 36.61
CA TYR A 105 38.89 -1.10 37.31
C TYR A 105 39.51 -2.49 37.09
N PHE A 106 40.11 -3.04 38.14
CA PHE A 106 40.75 -4.36 38.11
C PHE A 106 39.78 -5.43 38.62
N LEU A 107 39.43 -6.37 37.76
CA LEU A 107 38.59 -7.52 38.08
C LEU A 107 39.38 -8.82 37.96
N GLY A 108 38.85 -9.90 38.55
CA GLY A 108 39.44 -11.24 38.49
C GLY A 108 39.70 -11.73 37.06
N GLU A 109 40.55 -12.75 36.92
CA GLU A 109 40.99 -13.28 35.61
C GLU A 109 39.84 -13.82 34.73
N ASN A 110 38.64 -14.01 35.28
CA ASN A 110 37.47 -14.61 34.60
C ASN A 110 36.24 -13.68 34.60
N LEU A 111 36.36 -12.52 33.97
CA LEU A 111 35.25 -11.58 33.82
C LEU A 111 34.12 -12.17 32.97
N GLN A 112 32.90 -12.18 33.50
CA GLN A 112 31.68 -12.57 32.79
C GLN A 112 30.84 -11.35 32.44
N PHE A 113 30.27 -11.37 31.23
CA PHE A 113 29.32 -10.35 30.78
C PHE A 113 27.94 -10.98 30.66
N LEU A 114 27.00 -10.51 31.48
CA LEU A 114 25.63 -10.99 31.50
C LEU A 114 24.65 -9.85 31.16
N PRO A 115 23.53 -10.12 30.48
CA PRO A 115 22.54 -9.09 30.24
C PRO A 115 21.95 -8.61 31.56
N LEU A 116 21.70 -7.31 31.68
CA LEU A 116 21.00 -6.72 32.83
C LEU A 116 19.60 -7.33 32.92
N PRO A 117 19.21 -7.94 34.05
CA PRO A 117 17.85 -8.41 34.24
C PRO A 117 16.88 -7.22 34.17
N ILE A 118 15.86 -7.33 33.33
CA ILE A 118 14.82 -6.32 33.16
C ILE A 118 13.44 -6.93 33.25
N ARG A 119 12.47 -6.12 33.68
CA ARG A 119 11.06 -6.49 33.76
C ARG A 119 10.16 -5.29 33.41
N ASN A 120 8.85 -5.53 33.43
CA ASN A 120 7.82 -4.49 33.21
C ASN A 120 8.09 -3.66 31.96
N ILE A 121 8.57 -4.32 30.90
CA ILE A 121 8.89 -3.65 29.65
C ILE A 121 7.57 -3.17 29.03
N GLN A 122 7.52 -1.90 28.61
CA GLN A 122 6.42 -1.35 27.83
C GLN A 122 6.95 -0.78 26.53
N VAL A 123 6.14 -0.88 25.48
CA VAL A 123 6.52 -0.44 24.14
C VAL A 123 5.50 0.57 23.63
N GLN A 124 5.98 1.74 23.25
CA GLN A 124 5.17 2.80 22.65
C GLN A 124 5.68 3.08 21.24
N ILE A 125 4.76 3.09 20.27
CA ILE A 125 5.04 3.51 18.91
C ILE A 125 4.53 4.93 18.70
N LEU A 126 5.40 5.75 18.11
CA LEU A 126 5.09 7.09 17.69
C LEU A 126 4.88 7.09 16.18
N LEU A 127 3.63 7.29 15.76
CA LEU A 127 3.26 7.40 14.36
C LEU A 127 2.24 8.52 14.21
N ASP A 128 2.41 9.33 13.16
CA ASP A 128 1.44 10.36 12.81
C ASP A 128 0.10 9.67 12.45
N PRO A 129 -1.02 10.04 13.12
CA PRO A 129 -2.34 9.48 12.82
C PRO A 129 -2.78 9.65 11.35
N SER A 130 -2.25 10.65 10.64
CA SER A 130 -2.48 10.88 9.21
C SER A 130 -1.76 9.86 8.31
N LEU A 131 -0.70 9.22 8.82
CA LEU A 131 0.08 8.20 8.13
C LEU A 131 -0.37 6.78 8.50
N GLY A 132 -0.92 6.57 9.69
CA GLY A 132 -1.41 5.26 10.07
C GLY A 132 -1.89 5.19 11.51
N LYS A 133 -2.21 3.98 11.93
CA LYS A 133 -2.59 3.65 13.30
C LYS A 133 -1.78 2.46 13.77
N VAL A 134 -1.47 2.46 15.06
CA VAL A 134 -0.82 1.33 15.71
C VAL A 134 -1.90 0.31 16.04
N THR A 135 -1.74 -0.90 15.52
CA THR A 135 -2.65 -2.02 15.78
C THR A 135 -1.89 -3.04 16.61
N ILE A 136 -1.80 -2.79 17.92
CA ILE A 136 -1.29 -3.80 18.85
C ILE A 136 -2.43 -4.82 19.02
N PRO A 137 -2.24 -6.13 18.77
CA PRO A 137 -3.23 -7.12 19.16
C PRO A 137 -3.49 -6.95 20.66
N GLU A 138 -4.76 -6.97 21.09
CA GLU A 138 -5.22 -6.83 22.49
C GLU A 138 -4.48 -7.77 23.45
N VAL A 139 -3.28 -7.38 23.81
CA VAL A 139 -2.63 -7.63 25.08
C VAL A 139 -2.45 -6.21 25.57
N GLU A 140 -2.98 -5.90 26.75
CA GLU A 140 -2.96 -4.59 27.40
C GLU A 140 -1.69 -3.81 27.03
N ALA A 141 -1.79 -2.48 26.87
CA ALA A 141 -0.71 -1.54 26.53
C ALA A 141 0.52 -1.55 27.49
N THR A 142 0.62 -2.59 28.31
CA THR A 142 1.62 -3.01 29.28
C THR A 142 1.82 -4.53 29.17
N SER A 143 2.12 -5.07 27.99
CA SER A 143 2.57 -6.46 27.90
C SER A 143 3.94 -6.54 28.57
N SER A 144 4.02 -7.09 29.79
CA SER A 144 5.28 -7.29 30.50
C SER A 144 6.16 -8.27 29.72
N VAL A 145 7.08 -7.72 28.93
CA VAL A 145 8.09 -8.49 28.19
C VAL A 145 9.22 -8.83 29.18
N SER A 146 9.64 -10.10 29.25
CA SER A 146 10.77 -10.52 30.08
C SER A 146 12.11 -10.23 29.39
N ALA A 147 13.21 -10.17 30.15
CA ALA A 147 14.54 -9.89 29.59
C ALA A 147 14.91 -10.87 28.46
N GLY A 148 15.02 -10.37 27.22
CA GLY A 148 15.35 -11.17 26.04
C GLY A 148 14.16 -11.50 25.12
N GLU A 149 12.93 -11.19 25.52
CA GLU A 149 11.77 -11.37 24.65
C GLU A 149 11.69 -10.29 23.57
N THR A 150 11.05 -10.67 22.47
CA THR A 150 10.90 -9.86 21.27
C THR A 150 9.46 -9.38 21.15
N THR A 151 9.23 -8.13 20.78
CA THR A 151 7.89 -7.58 20.60
C THR A 151 7.57 -7.46 19.11
N SER A 152 6.57 -8.21 18.65
CA SER A 152 6.01 -8.04 17.29
C SER A 152 4.98 -6.92 17.29
N LEU A 153 5.14 -6.02 16.33
CA LEU A 153 4.42 -4.76 16.22
C LEU A 153 3.79 -4.68 14.83
N LEU A 154 2.55 -4.20 14.77
CA LEU A 154 1.80 -4.02 13.52
C LEU A 154 1.27 -2.59 13.43
N LEU A 155 1.51 -1.96 12.28
CA LEU A 155 1.01 -0.63 11.94
C LEU A 155 0.13 -0.73 10.70
N ASP A 156 -1.11 -0.28 10.82
CA ASP A 156 -2.00 -0.10 9.68
C ASP A 156 -1.75 1.28 9.08
N LEU A 157 -1.21 1.33 7.87
CA LEU A 157 -0.86 2.57 7.18
C LEU A 157 -2.01 3.06 6.30
N THR A 158 -2.24 4.37 6.33
CA THR A 158 -3.11 5.04 5.36
C THR A 158 -2.48 4.99 3.96
N ALA A 159 -3.25 5.31 2.92
CA ALA A 159 -2.71 5.46 1.56
C ALA A 159 -1.48 6.39 1.51
N LYS A 160 -1.55 7.52 2.23
CA LYS A 160 -0.45 8.50 2.33
C LYS A 160 0.75 7.92 3.09
N GLY A 161 0.51 7.23 4.20
CA GLY A 161 1.58 6.60 4.98
C GLY A 161 2.30 5.52 4.20
N ALA A 162 1.56 4.59 3.60
CA ALA A 162 2.13 3.51 2.81
C ALA A 162 2.96 4.04 1.64
N GLN A 163 2.46 5.04 0.91
CA GLN A 163 3.21 5.68 -0.18
C GLN A 163 4.52 6.32 0.33
N LYS A 164 4.46 7.11 1.41
CA LYS A 164 5.67 7.73 2.00
C LYS A 164 6.69 6.70 2.46
N TRP A 165 6.26 5.63 3.11
CA TRP A 165 7.15 4.57 3.57
C TRP A 165 7.85 3.86 2.40
N VAL A 166 7.12 3.58 1.32
CA VAL A 166 7.71 3.02 0.09
C VAL A 166 8.76 3.95 -0.49
N GLU A 167 8.40 5.23 -0.68
CA GLU A 167 9.30 6.25 -1.21
C GLU A 167 10.56 6.37 -0.36
N ASN A 168 10.40 6.41 0.97
CA ASN A 168 11.50 6.65 1.89
C ASN A 168 12.44 5.45 2.01
N ILE A 169 11.92 4.21 2.03
CA ILE A 169 12.76 3.00 1.97
C ILE A 169 13.52 2.93 0.64
N GLN A 170 12.86 3.20 -0.49
CA GLN A 170 13.48 3.13 -1.80
C GLN A 170 14.54 4.22 -2.02
N SER A 171 14.33 5.41 -1.46
CA SER A 171 15.26 6.54 -1.57
C SER A 171 16.31 6.59 -0.46
N GLY A 172 16.21 5.74 0.56
CA GLY A 172 17.08 5.80 1.74
C GLY A 172 16.92 7.10 2.54
N THR A 173 15.71 7.66 2.56
CA THR A 173 15.41 8.93 3.25
C THR A 173 14.69 8.71 4.58
N GLN A 174 14.43 9.80 5.31
CA GLN A 174 13.94 9.76 6.69
C GLN A 174 12.57 9.07 6.82
N LEU A 175 12.48 8.06 7.67
CA LEU A 175 11.22 7.41 8.02
C LEU A 175 10.54 8.14 9.17
N THR A 176 9.23 8.39 9.03
CA THR A 176 8.46 9.12 10.04
C THR A 176 8.01 8.17 11.14
N GLY A 177 8.41 8.49 12.37
CA GLY A 177 7.95 7.83 13.59
C GLY A 177 9.11 7.33 14.44
N GLY A 178 8.78 6.59 15.48
CA GLY A 178 9.78 6.02 16.37
C GLY A 178 9.20 5.03 17.36
N LEU A 179 10.11 4.43 18.12
CA LEU A 179 9.84 3.37 19.07
C LEU A 179 10.45 3.75 20.42
N ILE A 180 9.66 3.69 21.48
CA ILE A 180 10.10 3.91 22.85
C ILE A 180 9.87 2.61 23.62
N PHE A 181 10.91 2.14 24.29
CA PHE A 181 10.83 1.11 25.32
C PHE A 181 10.99 1.77 26.69
N THR A 182 10.14 1.41 27.64
CA THR A 182 10.35 1.66 29.08
C THR A 182 10.53 0.32 29.77
N TYR A 183 11.34 0.26 30.83
CA TYR A 183 11.61 -0.98 31.55
C TYR A 183 12.03 -0.70 32.99
N GLU A 184 12.01 -1.73 33.83
CA GLU A 184 12.56 -1.71 35.17
C GLU A 184 13.80 -2.61 35.29
N TYR A 185 14.80 -2.20 36.06
CA TYR A 185 16.02 -2.95 36.33
C TYR A 185 16.38 -2.96 37.83
N PRO A 186 17.03 -4.02 38.34
CA PRO A 186 17.33 -4.15 39.77
C PRO A 186 18.67 -3.50 40.13
N GLN A 187 18.66 -2.70 41.18
CA GLN A 187 19.85 -2.16 41.84
C GLN A 187 19.75 -2.38 43.35
N VAL A 188 20.86 -2.77 43.96
CA VAL A 188 20.94 -2.82 45.42
C VAL A 188 21.14 -1.41 45.95
N LEU A 189 20.18 -0.94 46.73
CA LEU A 189 20.21 0.37 47.36
C LEU A 189 19.98 0.24 48.87
N PRO A 190 20.62 1.06 49.69
CA PRO A 190 20.31 1.14 51.11
C PRO A 190 18.94 1.78 51.33
N GLN A 191 18.40 1.65 52.54
CA GLN A 191 17.22 2.41 52.91
C GLN A 191 17.61 3.89 53.04
N VAL A 192 17.07 4.74 52.18
CA VAL A 192 17.38 6.17 52.17
C VAL A 192 16.21 6.95 51.58
N GLN A 193 15.97 8.14 52.11
CA GLN A 193 15.00 9.10 51.60
C GLN A 193 15.75 10.30 51.04
N ALA A 194 15.32 10.85 49.92
CA ALA A 194 15.88 12.07 49.36
C ALA A 194 14.77 13.10 49.18
N GLN A 195 14.99 14.30 49.71
CA GLN A 195 14.14 15.45 49.42
C GLN A 195 14.62 16.11 48.14
N ILE A 196 13.74 16.23 47.17
CA ILE A 196 14.04 16.78 45.86
C ILE A 196 13.29 18.09 45.70
N HIS A 197 14.03 19.14 45.39
CA HIS A 197 13.50 20.46 45.09
C HIS A 197 13.96 20.92 43.71
N VAL A 198 13.01 21.30 42.88
CA VAL A 198 13.17 21.53 41.45
C VAL A 198 12.77 22.96 41.15
N LYS A 199 13.73 23.78 40.74
CA LYS A 199 13.52 25.20 40.41
C LYS A 199 12.92 25.32 39.01
N GLY A 200 11.59 25.16 38.91
CA GLY A 200 10.87 25.06 37.63
C GLY A 200 11.23 26.15 36.62
N LYS A 201 11.21 27.42 37.03
CA LYS A 201 11.54 28.56 36.15
C LYS A 201 12.97 28.52 35.59
N SER A 202 13.94 28.14 36.43
CA SER A 202 15.33 28.02 36.00
C SER A 202 15.53 26.84 35.06
N ILE A 203 14.83 25.74 35.30
CA ILE A 203 14.80 24.59 34.38
C ILE A 203 14.19 25.00 33.05
N PHE A 204 13.07 25.73 33.04
CA PHE A 204 12.48 26.25 31.81
C PHE A 204 13.46 27.16 31.06
N ALA A 205 14.12 28.10 31.73
CA ALA A 205 15.09 28.99 31.11
C ALA A 205 16.29 28.23 30.49
N ASN A 206 16.76 27.17 31.15
CA ASN A 206 17.83 26.34 30.63
C ASN A 206 17.34 25.48 29.44
N LEU A 207 16.23 24.75 29.58
CA LEU A 207 15.68 23.90 28.52
C LEU A 207 15.28 24.71 27.29
N SER A 208 14.61 25.86 27.45
CA SER A 208 14.23 26.72 26.33
C SER A 208 15.43 27.32 25.57
N SER A 209 16.61 27.37 26.19
CA SER A 209 17.85 27.81 25.51
C SER A 209 18.50 26.73 24.64
N VAL A 210 18.19 25.45 24.91
CA VAL A 210 18.73 24.29 24.16
C VAL A 210 17.73 23.79 23.13
N LEU A 211 16.44 23.82 23.46
CA LEU A 211 15.36 23.32 22.61
C LEU A 211 14.97 24.33 21.53
N LYS A 212 14.43 23.84 20.41
CA LYS A 212 14.02 24.67 19.27
C LYS A 212 12.57 25.14 19.44
N LEU A 213 12.36 26.46 19.49
CA LEU A 213 11.03 27.08 19.48
C LEU A 213 10.42 27.00 18.07
N LYS A 214 9.14 26.62 17.99
CA LYS A 214 8.39 26.58 16.73
C LYS A 214 7.24 27.60 16.68
N GLU A 215 6.63 27.72 15.50
CA GLU A 215 5.51 28.64 15.22
C GLU A 215 4.26 28.40 16.09
N ASP A 216 4.06 27.17 16.58
CA ASP A 216 3.00 26.83 17.54
C ASP A 216 3.26 27.38 18.95
N GLY A 217 4.46 27.91 19.19
CA GLY A 217 4.92 28.48 20.45
C GLY A 217 5.49 27.46 21.44
N TYR A 218 5.69 26.20 21.04
CA TYR A 218 6.27 25.16 21.89
C TYR A 218 7.75 24.90 21.55
N TYR A 219 8.46 24.33 22.54
CA TYR A 219 9.86 23.95 22.43
C TYR A 219 10.01 22.46 22.14
N TYR A 220 10.90 22.13 21.22
CA TYR A 220 11.11 20.77 20.73
C TYR A 220 12.58 20.37 20.77
N GLY A 221 12.85 19.11 21.10
CA GLY A 221 14.20 18.54 21.02
C GLY A 221 14.21 17.02 21.07
N THR A 222 15.37 16.45 20.75
CA THR A 222 15.67 15.02 20.84
C THR A 222 15.94 14.61 22.28
N ARG A 223 15.89 13.30 22.57
CA ARG A 223 16.24 12.78 23.89
C ARG A 223 17.67 13.14 24.28
N GLU A 224 18.60 13.07 23.33
CA GLU A 224 20.01 13.37 23.51
C GLU A 224 20.28 14.86 23.81
N GLU A 225 19.49 15.77 23.25
CA GLU A 225 19.56 17.20 23.59
C GLU A 225 19.04 17.45 25.02
N VAL A 226 17.94 16.79 25.40
CA VAL A 226 17.39 16.92 26.75
C VAL A 226 18.30 16.31 27.80
N ASP A 227 18.87 15.12 27.55
CA ASP A 227 19.79 14.47 28.49
C ASP A 227 21.08 15.28 28.67
N ARG A 228 21.60 15.93 27.61
CA ARG A 228 22.74 16.87 27.72
C ARG A 228 22.38 18.13 28.50
N ALA A 229 21.21 18.71 28.26
CA ALA A 229 20.75 19.86 29.05
C ALA A 229 20.61 19.48 30.53
N TRP A 230 20.17 18.24 30.81
CA TRP A 230 20.00 17.73 32.16
C TRP A 230 21.30 17.66 32.96
N GLU A 231 22.38 17.16 32.35
CA GLU A 231 23.71 17.12 32.99
C GLU A 231 24.12 18.51 33.50
N GLN A 232 23.79 19.55 32.74
CA GLN A 232 24.07 20.93 33.10
C GLN A 232 23.14 21.45 34.22
N LEU A 233 21.86 21.07 34.25
CA LEU A 233 20.93 21.41 35.34
C LEU A 233 21.40 20.89 36.71
N VAL A 234 21.98 19.68 36.73
CA VAL A 234 22.53 19.08 37.95
C VAL A 234 23.79 19.81 38.39
N GLN A 235 24.70 20.13 37.46
CA GLN A 235 25.90 20.91 37.75
C GLN A 235 25.59 22.32 38.28
N ASP A 236 24.56 22.97 37.72
CA ASP A 236 24.13 24.31 38.11
C ASP A 236 23.27 24.35 39.39
N GLN A 237 23.06 23.20 40.06
CA GLN A 237 22.25 23.08 41.28
C GLN A 237 20.81 23.62 41.14
N LEU A 238 20.23 23.46 39.95
CA LEU A 238 18.83 23.81 39.68
C LEU A 238 17.86 22.71 40.15
N ILE A 239 18.39 21.52 40.33
CA ILE A 239 17.75 20.38 40.98
C ILE A 239 18.54 20.12 42.26
N GLU A 240 17.94 20.43 43.39
CA GLU A 240 18.53 20.17 44.70
C GLU A 240 18.05 18.81 45.21
N ILE A 241 18.99 17.89 45.40
CA ILE A 241 18.74 16.58 46.00
C ILE A 241 19.40 16.59 47.38
N LYS A 242 18.60 16.56 48.44
CA LYS A 242 19.06 16.57 49.82
C LYS A 242 18.83 15.20 50.45
N LEU A 243 19.93 14.55 50.84
CA LEU A 243 19.90 13.36 51.66
C LEU A 243 19.75 13.75 53.15
N PRO A 244 19.22 12.86 54.01
CA PRO A 244 19.07 13.12 55.44
C PRO A 244 20.42 13.31 56.11
N GLU A 245 20.53 14.37 56.92
CA GLU A 245 21.70 14.63 57.76
C GLU A 245 21.38 14.37 59.25
N PRO A 246 22.22 13.62 59.99
CA PRO A 246 23.41 12.90 59.52
C PRO A 246 23.03 11.63 58.74
N LEU A 247 23.82 11.31 57.71
CA LEU A 247 23.71 10.03 57.02
C LEU A 247 24.02 8.88 57.99
N PRO A 248 23.32 7.74 57.88
CA PRO A 248 23.68 6.53 58.60
C PRO A 248 25.17 6.19 58.41
N PRO A 249 25.90 5.74 59.45
CA PRO A 249 27.33 5.44 59.35
C PRO A 249 27.68 4.47 58.21
N GLU A 250 26.76 3.56 57.90
CA GLU A 250 26.83 2.56 56.84
C GLU A 250 26.89 3.17 55.42
N LEU A 251 26.50 4.45 55.27
CA LEU A 251 26.46 5.18 53.99
C LEU A 251 27.61 6.18 53.83
N THR A 252 28.53 6.22 54.80
CA THR A 252 29.67 7.14 54.78
C THR A 252 30.57 6.83 53.57
N GLY A 253 30.75 7.80 52.68
CA GLY A 253 31.49 7.64 51.42
C GLY A 253 30.67 7.12 50.23
N MET A 254 29.36 6.92 50.38
CA MET A 254 28.45 6.51 49.31
C MET A 254 27.54 7.67 48.80
N GLU A 255 27.75 8.86 49.35
CA GLU A 255 26.97 10.07 49.08
C GLU A 255 26.85 10.38 47.59
N GLU A 256 27.98 10.46 46.88
CA GLU A 256 28.01 10.78 45.46
C GLU A 256 27.26 9.74 44.60
N ASN A 257 27.38 8.45 44.95
CA ASN A 257 26.71 7.38 44.24
C ASN A 257 25.19 7.39 44.44
N LEU A 258 24.75 7.68 45.66
CA LEU A 258 23.33 7.84 45.97
C LEU A 258 22.76 9.06 45.26
N LEU A 259 23.45 10.21 45.33
CA LEU A 259 23.06 11.44 44.63
C LEU A 259 22.94 11.21 43.12
N LYS A 260 23.90 10.52 42.50
CA LYS A 260 23.85 10.16 41.07
C LYS A 260 22.63 9.28 40.75
N THR A 261 22.38 8.25 41.56
CA THR A 261 21.23 7.35 41.35
C THR A 261 19.90 8.10 41.46
N PHE A 262 19.75 8.93 42.50
CA PHE A 262 18.56 9.77 42.64
C PHE A 262 18.43 10.78 41.51
N ALA A 263 19.53 11.40 41.05
CA ALA A 263 19.50 12.32 39.91
C ALA A 263 19.01 11.63 38.63
N GLU A 264 19.45 10.40 38.33
CA GLU A 264 18.99 9.62 37.17
C GLU A 264 17.49 9.28 37.27
N GLN A 265 16.99 8.90 38.46
CA GLN A 265 15.57 8.62 38.64
C GLN A 265 14.70 9.88 38.58
N VAL A 266 15.17 10.99 39.17
CA VAL A 266 14.50 12.31 39.06
C VAL A 266 14.46 12.78 37.60
N GLN A 267 15.52 12.55 36.83
CA GLN A 267 15.55 12.82 35.39
C GLN A 267 14.48 12.04 34.65
N HIS A 268 14.40 10.74 34.90
CA HIS A 268 13.42 9.89 34.24
C HIS A 268 11.99 10.36 34.56
N ASP A 269 11.69 10.60 35.83
CA ASP A 269 10.36 11.03 36.27
C ASP A 269 9.98 12.44 35.79
N LEU A 270 10.91 13.40 35.86
CA LEU A 270 10.67 14.76 35.37
C LEU A 270 10.56 14.79 33.86
N PHE A 271 11.38 14.03 33.13
CA PHE A 271 11.25 13.94 31.68
C PHE A 271 9.85 13.48 31.28
N ASN A 272 9.36 12.39 31.88
CA ASN A 272 8.04 11.85 31.57
C ASN A 272 6.89 12.80 31.93
N ARG A 273 7.12 13.78 32.82
CA ARG A 273 6.14 14.82 33.19
C ARG A 273 6.23 16.06 32.30
N LEU A 274 7.44 16.43 31.90
CA LEU A 274 7.73 17.66 31.18
C LEU A 274 7.71 17.49 29.67
N PHE A 275 7.82 16.26 29.16
CA PHE A 275 7.94 16.02 27.74
C PHE A 275 6.88 15.05 27.22
N GLU A 276 6.25 15.46 26.12
CA GLU A 276 5.36 14.61 25.34
C GLU A 276 6.09 14.18 24.06
N PRO A 277 6.20 12.87 23.77
CA PRO A 277 6.77 12.42 22.51
C PRO A 277 5.84 12.80 21.35
N ILE A 278 6.41 13.32 20.25
CA ILE A 278 5.65 13.71 19.05
C ILE A 278 6.06 12.88 17.83
N SER A 279 5.12 12.65 16.92
CA SER A 279 5.44 12.08 15.61
C SER A 279 6.09 13.17 14.73
N ASN A 280 7.26 12.86 14.15
CA ASN A 280 8.15 13.79 13.42
C ASN A 280 7.50 14.63 12.27
N THR A 281 6.24 14.43 11.89
CA THR A 281 5.56 15.22 10.86
C THR A 281 5.20 16.65 11.23
N GLU A 282 5.16 17.00 12.53
CA GLU A 282 5.00 18.40 12.96
C GLU A 282 6.29 19.24 12.81
N THR A 283 7.39 18.68 12.31
CA THR A 283 8.72 19.33 12.29
C THR A 283 9.24 19.72 10.90
N ALA A 284 8.42 19.66 9.84
CA ALA A 284 8.87 20.04 8.49
C ALA A 284 9.10 21.55 8.25
N THR A 285 9.13 22.37 9.30
CA THR A 285 9.59 23.76 9.26
C THR A 285 10.54 24.03 10.42
N ILE A 286 11.70 23.37 10.41
CA ILE A 286 12.89 23.89 11.10
C ILE A 286 13.77 24.46 9.99
N GLY A 287 13.69 25.77 9.79
CA GLY A 287 14.48 26.50 8.82
C GLY A 287 13.90 27.89 8.57
N THR A 288 14.45 28.90 9.24
CA THR A 288 14.48 30.24 8.64
C THR A 288 15.33 30.18 7.38
N ALA A 289 14.99 31.01 6.38
CA ALA A 289 15.46 30.93 5.00
C ALA A 289 16.99 30.95 4.77
N ASP A 290 17.82 31.09 5.80
CA ASP A 290 19.26 31.31 5.67
C ASP A 290 20.15 30.12 6.09
N HIS A 291 19.64 29.10 6.79
CA HIS A 291 20.43 27.89 7.11
C HIS A 291 19.56 26.62 7.22
N PRO A 292 19.58 25.71 6.24
CA PRO A 292 19.01 24.38 6.40
C PRO A 292 20.00 23.53 7.22
N GLU A 293 19.91 23.58 8.55
CA GLU A 293 20.54 22.55 9.36
C GLU A 293 19.89 21.20 9.07
N SER A 294 20.70 20.15 8.98
CA SER A 294 20.22 18.78 8.80
C SER A 294 19.10 18.45 9.78
N PRO A 295 18.06 17.70 9.36
CA PRO A 295 17.03 17.23 10.28
C PRO A 295 17.71 16.41 11.38
N THR A 296 17.45 16.79 12.63
CA THR A 296 17.91 16.07 13.81
C THR A 296 17.32 14.65 13.76
N SER A 297 18.18 13.65 13.59
CA SER A 297 17.80 12.24 13.65
C SER A 297 17.45 11.88 15.09
N GLY A 298 16.23 11.40 15.33
CA GLY A 298 15.77 11.03 16.66
C GLY A 298 14.26 11.15 16.84
N VAL A 299 13.75 10.57 17.93
CA VAL A 299 12.40 10.83 18.41
C VAL A 299 12.37 12.25 18.97
N MET A 300 11.45 13.07 18.50
CA MET A 300 11.27 14.44 18.99
C MET A 300 10.31 14.47 20.18
N TYR A 301 10.63 15.32 21.14
CA TYR A 301 9.86 15.55 22.36
C TYR A 301 9.48 17.02 22.44
N LYS A 302 8.21 17.26 22.78
CA LYS A 302 7.64 18.58 23.01
C LYS A 302 7.67 18.88 24.51
N LEU A 303 8.25 20.00 24.91
CA LEU A 303 8.16 20.51 26.27
C LEU A 303 6.71 20.94 26.56
N THR A 304 6.13 20.48 27.65
CA THR A 304 4.74 20.79 28.04
C THR A 304 4.58 22.23 28.52
N TRP A 305 5.65 22.84 29.05
CA TRP A 305 5.72 24.26 29.37
C TRP A 305 5.95 25.10 28.12
N ARG A 306 5.04 26.05 27.87
CA ARG A 306 5.11 26.95 26.73
C ARG A 306 5.84 28.24 27.09
N GLU A 307 5.54 28.76 28.27
CA GLU A 307 6.10 30.00 28.81
C GLU A 307 6.64 29.78 30.23
N GLU A 308 7.46 30.70 30.73
CA GLU A 308 8.04 30.61 32.08
C GLU A 308 6.96 30.53 33.17
N MET A 309 5.77 31.08 32.92
CA MET A 309 4.66 31.02 33.87
C MET A 309 4.03 29.63 34.02
N ASP A 310 4.24 28.74 33.04
CA ASP A 310 3.81 27.35 33.13
C ASP A 310 4.77 26.53 34.01
N ALA A 311 5.98 27.05 34.26
CA ALA A 311 7.02 26.37 35.00
C ALA A 311 6.75 26.40 36.51
N VAL A 312 6.30 25.25 37.03
CA VAL A 312 5.97 25.07 38.45
C VAL A 312 7.20 24.57 39.23
N GLU A 313 7.45 25.14 40.41
CA GLU A 313 8.41 24.56 41.34
C GLU A 313 7.88 23.24 41.90
N LEU A 314 8.69 22.19 41.83
CA LEU A 314 8.30 20.85 42.30
C LEU A 314 9.11 20.51 43.54
N SER A 315 8.43 20.04 44.57
CA SER A 315 9.06 19.50 45.77
C SER A 315 8.42 18.15 46.09
N PHE A 316 9.24 17.12 46.16
CA PHE A 316 8.77 15.75 46.43
C PHE A 316 9.86 14.93 47.12
N GLU A 317 9.45 13.80 47.66
CA GLU A 317 10.33 12.86 48.34
C GLU A 317 10.44 11.59 47.51
N LEU A 318 11.67 11.11 47.30
CA LEU A 318 11.93 9.76 46.81
C LEU A 318 12.45 8.92 47.97
N SER A 319 11.71 7.88 48.32
CA SER A 319 12.07 6.93 49.36
C SER A 319 12.44 5.58 48.75
N VAL A 320 13.56 5.03 49.19
CA VAL A 320 13.98 3.66 48.89
C VAL A 320 13.91 2.85 50.18
N ASP A 321 13.15 1.76 50.17
CA ASP A 321 12.92 0.92 51.36
C ASP A 321 14.14 0.07 51.75
N GLY A 322 15.16 0.04 50.90
CA GLY A 322 16.41 -0.70 51.08
C GLY A 322 16.37 -2.12 50.52
N GLY A 323 17.56 -2.62 50.16
CA GLY A 323 17.73 -3.91 49.48
C GLY A 323 17.54 -3.80 47.97
N TRP A 324 16.86 -4.79 47.39
CA TRP A 324 16.60 -4.86 45.95
C TRP A 324 15.54 -3.87 45.53
N THR A 325 15.96 -2.84 44.79
CA THR A 325 15.09 -1.79 44.29
C THR A 325 15.02 -1.86 42.78
N TRP A 326 13.81 -1.77 42.23
CA TRP A 326 13.58 -1.77 40.80
C TRP A 326 13.44 -0.34 40.30
N LEU A 327 14.45 0.11 39.57
CA LEU A 327 14.55 1.45 39.02
C LEU A 327 14.05 1.49 37.59
N LYS A 328 13.59 2.64 37.13
CA LYS A 328 13.06 2.81 35.77
C LYS A 328 14.14 3.25 34.79
N GLY A 329 14.01 2.75 33.56
CA GLY A 329 14.82 3.15 32.41
C GLY A 329 13.97 3.26 31.15
N SER A 330 14.50 3.94 30.15
CA SER A 330 13.87 4.08 28.84
C SER A 330 14.90 4.16 27.73
N VAL A 331 14.57 3.59 26.58
CA VAL A 331 15.35 3.65 25.35
C VAL A 331 14.43 4.05 24.21
N SER A 332 14.79 5.07 23.44
CA SER A 332 14.01 5.50 22.27
C SER A 332 14.87 5.45 21.01
N LYS A 333 14.21 5.24 19.86
CA LYS A 333 14.86 5.24 18.55
C LYS A 333 13.89 5.65 17.46
N ASP A 334 14.32 6.50 16.54
CA ASP A 334 13.50 6.87 15.38
C ASP A 334 13.48 5.74 14.35
N PHE A 335 12.44 5.73 13.51
CA PHE A 335 12.31 4.69 12.49
C PHE A 335 13.36 4.77 11.39
N THR A 336 13.95 5.93 11.10
CA THR A 336 15.03 6.01 10.10
C THR A 336 16.23 5.21 10.57
N THR A 337 16.62 5.38 11.83
CA THR A 337 17.75 4.65 12.41
C THR A 337 17.40 3.19 12.69
N LEU A 338 16.16 2.89 13.11
CA LEU A 338 15.74 1.51 13.38
C LEU A 338 15.67 0.66 12.10
N PHE A 339 15.19 1.25 10.99
CA PHE A 339 15.03 0.59 9.71
C PHE A 339 16.13 0.97 8.70
N GLY A 340 17.24 1.56 9.14
CA GLY A 340 18.27 2.10 8.25
C GLY A 340 18.98 1.05 7.37
N GLU A 341 18.90 -0.23 7.76
CA GLU A 341 19.45 -1.37 7.02
C GLU A 341 18.38 -2.12 6.18
N ILE A 342 17.15 -1.62 6.14
CA ILE A 342 16.05 -2.18 5.34
C ILE A 342 16.08 -1.59 3.93
N ASP A 343 15.87 -2.43 2.92
CA ASP A 343 15.80 -2.02 1.51
C ASP A 343 14.46 -2.42 0.85
N SER A 344 14.36 -2.18 -0.47
CA SER A 344 13.17 -2.49 -1.27
C SER A 344 12.75 -3.97 -1.26
N SER A 345 13.62 -4.91 -0.89
CA SER A 345 13.28 -6.33 -0.81
C SER A 345 12.29 -6.66 0.31
N TYR A 346 12.13 -5.76 1.29
CA TYR A 346 11.16 -5.88 2.38
C TYR A 346 9.78 -5.31 2.02
N ILE A 347 9.61 -4.80 0.81
CA ILE A 347 8.36 -4.22 0.32
C ILE A 347 7.58 -5.27 -0.50
N ASN A 348 6.44 -5.69 0.03
CA ASN A 348 5.48 -6.56 -0.64
C ASN A 348 4.34 -5.73 -1.23
N THR A 349 4.10 -5.84 -2.53
CA THR A 349 2.98 -5.15 -3.19
C THR A 349 1.86 -6.13 -3.51
N ILE A 350 0.66 -5.85 -3.00
CA ILE A 350 -0.55 -6.61 -3.27
C ILE A 350 -1.47 -5.75 -4.13
N TYR A 351 -1.79 -6.24 -5.33
CA TYR A 351 -2.77 -5.62 -6.22
C TYR A 351 -4.16 -6.15 -5.88
N GLN A 352 -5.07 -5.25 -5.51
CA GLN A 352 -6.47 -5.58 -5.30
C GLN A 352 -7.12 -5.93 -6.63
N GLU A 353 -7.79 -7.08 -6.66
CA GLU A 353 -8.60 -7.48 -7.79
C GLU A 353 -9.92 -6.70 -7.81
N GLN A 354 -10.37 -6.35 -9.01
CA GLN A 354 -11.62 -5.65 -9.25
C GLN A 354 -12.55 -6.49 -10.10
N SER A 355 -13.83 -6.48 -9.74
CA SER A 355 -14.88 -7.06 -10.56
C SER A 355 -15.37 -6.08 -11.62
N PHE A 356 -15.54 -6.53 -12.86
CA PHE A 356 -16.15 -5.73 -13.94
C PHE A 356 -17.14 -6.57 -14.76
N PRO A 357 -18.22 -5.96 -15.28
CA PRO A 357 -19.21 -6.67 -16.07
C PRO A 357 -18.80 -6.77 -17.54
N VAL A 358 -19.07 -7.93 -18.14
CA VAL A 358 -19.02 -8.16 -19.59
C VAL A 358 -20.43 -8.50 -20.06
N SER A 359 -20.92 -7.77 -21.06
CA SER A 359 -22.24 -7.99 -21.65
C SER A 359 -22.13 -8.44 -23.10
N ILE A 360 -22.89 -9.47 -23.45
CA ILE A 360 -22.98 -10.02 -24.80
C ILE A 360 -24.44 -9.91 -25.22
N THR A 361 -24.69 -9.11 -26.24
CA THR A 361 -26.03 -8.84 -26.77
C THR A 361 -26.09 -9.24 -28.24
N VAL A 362 -27.02 -10.13 -28.56
CA VAL A 362 -27.37 -10.48 -29.94
C VAL A 362 -28.79 -9.99 -30.20
N GLN A 363 -28.95 -9.07 -31.16
CA GLN A 363 -30.27 -8.62 -31.58
C GLN A 363 -30.95 -9.69 -32.44
N GLY A 364 -32.14 -10.13 -32.02
CA GLY A 364 -32.95 -11.08 -32.78
C GLY A 364 -33.47 -10.51 -34.11
N ASP A 365 -33.72 -11.38 -35.07
CA ASP A 365 -34.32 -11.05 -36.36
C ASP A 365 -35.12 -12.25 -36.91
N PRO A 366 -36.30 -12.05 -37.53
CA PRO A 366 -37.10 -13.14 -38.08
C PRO A 366 -36.38 -14.03 -39.11
N LEU A 367 -35.40 -13.50 -39.86
CA LEU A 367 -34.60 -14.22 -40.85
C LEU A 367 -33.33 -14.84 -40.25
N LEU A 368 -32.99 -14.52 -39.01
CA LEU A 368 -31.90 -15.16 -38.27
C LEU A 368 -32.28 -16.59 -37.89
N SER A 369 -31.33 -17.52 -37.99
CA SER A 369 -31.51 -18.89 -37.50
C SER A 369 -30.73 -19.14 -36.22
N THR A 370 -29.43 -18.85 -36.24
CA THR A 370 -28.51 -19.14 -35.13
C THR A 370 -27.35 -18.14 -35.14
N VAL A 371 -26.84 -17.81 -33.96
CA VAL A 371 -25.57 -17.12 -33.77
C VAL A 371 -24.76 -17.94 -32.78
N ALA A 372 -23.68 -18.56 -33.26
CA ALA A 372 -22.70 -19.23 -32.42
C ALA A 372 -21.56 -18.24 -32.15
N LEU A 373 -21.39 -17.81 -30.91
CA LEU A 373 -20.39 -16.85 -30.48
C LEU A 373 -19.40 -17.53 -29.54
N SER A 374 -18.11 -17.39 -29.80
CA SER A 374 -17.05 -17.74 -28.87
C SER A 374 -16.30 -16.48 -28.46
N TRP A 375 -16.02 -16.37 -27.17
CA TRP A 375 -15.25 -15.26 -26.61
C TRP A 375 -14.33 -15.77 -25.51
N SER A 376 -13.27 -15.02 -25.25
CA SER A 376 -12.33 -15.29 -24.17
C SER A 376 -11.80 -13.98 -23.58
N THR A 377 -10.98 -14.09 -22.55
CA THR A 377 -10.18 -12.98 -22.04
C THR A 377 -8.70 -13.37 -22.04
N ASP A 378 -7.83 -12.38 -22.20
CA ASP A 378 -6.38 -12.56 -22.09
C ASP A 378 -5.90 -12.77 -20.64
N ASP A 379 -6.73 -12.41 -19.65
CA ASP A 379 -6.47 -12.63 -18.22
C ASP A 379 -6.79 -14.04 -17.69
N GLY A 380 -7.11 -14.99 -18.59
CA GLY A 380 -7.13 -16.42 -18.27
C GLY A 380 -8.50 -17.06 -18.07
N LYS A 381 -9.61 -16.38 -18.42
CA LYS A 381 -10.91 -17.05 -18.49
C LYS A 381 -10.94 -18.07 -19.64
N VAL A 382 -11.43 -19.28 -19.34
CA VAL A 382 -11.63 -20.33 -20.33
C VAL A 382 -12.59 -19.82 -21.43
N PRO A 383 -12.30 -20.05 -22.72
CA PRO A 383 -13.19 -19.67 -23.80
C PRO A 383 -14.60 -20.21 -23.59
N GLU A 384 -15.59 -19.33 -23.65
CA GLU A 384 -16.99 -19.72 -23.61
C GLU A 384 -17.55 -19.76 -25.03
N ALA A 385 -18.40 -20.75 -25.31
CA ALA A 385 -19.14 -20.87 -26.55
C ALA A 385 -20.64 -20.78 -26.25
N LEU A 386 -21.29 -19.79 -26.87
CA LEU A 386 -22.67 -19.42 -26.67
C LEU A 386 -23.43 -19.59 -27.98
N VAL A 387 -24.68 -20.03 -27.90
CA VAL A 387 -25.55 -20.19 -29.06
C VAL A 387 -26.85 -19.44 -28.80
N PHE A 388 -27.14 -18.47 -29.66
CA PHE A 388 -28.39 -17.71 -29.66
C PHE A 388 -29.28 -18.15 -30.82
N GLY A 389 -30.59 -18.21 -30.58
CA GLY A 389 -31.60 -18.48 -31.61
C GLY A 389 -32.08 -17.22 -32.33
N SER A 390 -33.20 -17.32 -33.06
CA SER A 390 -33.77 -16.21 -33.83
C SER A 390 -34.20 -15.01 -32.99
N GLU A 391 -34.57 -15.22 -31.73
CA GLU A 391 -34.98 -14.15 -30.81
C GLU A 391 -33.79 -13.33 -30.29
N GLY A 392 -32.55 -13.78 -30.52
CA GLY A 392 -31.37 -13.17 -29.92
C GLY A 392 -31.31 -13.37 -28.41
N GLY A 393 -30.73 -12.41 -27.70
CA GLY A 393 -30.65 -12.42 -26.24
C GLY A 393 -29.55 -11.52 -25.69
N LYS A 394 -29.55 -11.36 -24.36
CA LYS A 394 -28.50 -10.67 -23.62
C LYS A 394 -28.00 -11.56 -22.49
N LEU A 395 -26.68 -11.69 -22.38
CA LEU A 395 -26.00 -12.38 -21.28
C LEU A 395 -25.01 -11.42 -20.62
N GLU A 396 -24.92 -11.52 -19.30
CA GLU A 396 -24.00 -10.72 -18.49
C GLU A 396 -23.12 -11.63 -17.64
N TYR A 397 -21.84 -11.30 -17.58
CA TYR A 397 -20.83 -12.00 -16.81
C TYR A 397 -20.11 -11.02 -15.91
N THR A 398 -19.72 -11.45 -14.71
CA THR A 398 -18.83 -10.70 -13.84
C THR A 398 -17.46 -11.36 -13.88
N LEU A 399 -16.46 -10.61 -14.33
CA LEU A 399 -15.06 -11.03 -14.34
C LEU A 399 -14.28 -10.30 -13.26
N ILE A 400 -13.13 -10.86 -12.87
CA ILE A 400 -12.27 -10.32 -11.83
C ILE A 400 -10.86 -10.18 -12.42
N SER A 401 -10.28 -8.98 -12.36
CA SER A 401 -8.93 -8.71 -12.83
C SER A 401 -8.22 -7.69 -11.94
N ARG A 402 -6.89 -7.76 -11.89
CA ARG A 402 -6.05 -6.73 -11.23
C ARG A 402 -6.03 -5.42 -12.00
N ASN A 403 -6.28 -5.47 -13.31
CA ASN A 403 -6.32 -4.31 -14.18
C ASN A 403 -7.41 -4.50 -15.25
N PRO A 404 -8.69 -4.24 -14.92
CA PRO A 404 -9.81 -4.41 -15.84
C PRO A 404 -9.63 -3.66 -17.15
N ASP A 405 -9.15 -2.42 -17.09
CA ASP A 405 -9.06 -1.52 -18.26
C ASP A 405 -8.16 -2.09 -19.37
N LEU A 406 -7.14 -2.87 -19.00
CA LEU A 406 -6.20 -3.50 -19.93
C LEU A 406 -6.64 -4.88 -20.43
N VAL A 407 -7.72 -5.46 -19.89
CA VAL A 407 -8.21 -6.77 -20.34
C VAL A 407 -8.72 -6.65 -21.77
N THR A 408 -8.20 -7.51 -22.66
CA THR A 408 -8.66 -7.60 -24.04
C THR A 408 -9.68 -8.71 -24.18
N ILE A 409 -10.82 -8.40 -24.81
CA ILE A 409 -11.91 -9.36 -25.02
C ILE A 409 -12.05 -9.65 -26.51
N PRO A 410 -11.34 -10.67 -27.03
CA PRO A 410 -11.59 -11.16 -28.38
C PRO A 410 -12.88 -11.98 -28.45
N TYR A 411 -13.57 -11.86 -29.58
CA TYR A 411 -14.70 -12.73 -29.92
C TYR A 411 -14.67 -13.13 -31.39
N GLN A 412 -15.27 -14.28 -31.66
CA GLN A 412 -15.58 -14.79 -32.99
C GLN A 412 -17.03 -15.25 -33.01
N ALA A 413 -17.77 -14.90 -34.05
CA ALA A 413 -19.15 -15.34 -34.20
C ALA A 413 -19.42 -15.89 -35.60
N LYS A 414 -20.19 -16.98 -35.64
CA LYS A 414 -20.74 -17.59 -36.85
C LYS A 414 -22.24 -17.37 -36.87
N VAL A 415 -22.72 -16.68 -37.88
CA VAL A 415 -24.12 -16.26 -37.99
C VAL A 415 -24.80 -16.98 -39.15
N GLY A 416 -25.79 -17.79 -38.82
CA GLY A 416 -26.62 -18.52 -39.79
C GLY A 416 -27.98 -17.85 -39.97
N PHE A 417 -28.47 -17.82 -41.20
CA PHE A 417 -29.80 -17.30 -41.55
C PHE A 417 -30.72 -18.43 -42.05
N LYS A 418 -32.03 -18.24 -41.96
CA LYS A 418 -33.05 -19.25 -42.35
C LYS A 418 -33.08 -19.54 -43.85
N LEU A 419 -32.66 -18.58 -44.67
CA LEU A 419 -32.60 -18.75 -46.13
C LEU A 419 -31.45 -19.68 -46.50
N ALA A 420 -31.76 -20.92 -46.87
CA ALA A 420 -30.77 -21.97 -47.18
C ALA A 420 -29.74 -21.62 -48.28
N LYS A 421 -30.01 -20.58 -49.08
CA LYS A 421 -29.09 -20.07 -50.12
C LYS A 421 -28.03 -19.11 -49.57
N TRP A 422 -28.16 -18.66 -48.33
CA TRP A 422 -27.20 -17.73 -47.72
C TRP A 422 -26.12 -18.52 -46.97
N PRO A 423 -24.84 -18.15 -47.15
CA PRO A 423 -23.76 -18.77 -46.41
C PRO A 423 -23.81 -18.34 -44.94
N VAL A 424 -23.13 -19.09 -44.09
CA VAL A 424 -22.83 -18.66 -42.72
C VAL A 424 -21.84 -17.50 -42.81
N ILE A 425 -22.12 -16.41 -42.08
CA ILE A 425 -21.27 -15.23 -42.02
C ILE A 425 -20.38 -15.32 -40.78
N GLU A 426 -19.08 -15.21 -40.97
CA GLU A 426 -18.10 -15.18 -39.87
C GLU A 426 -17.66 -13.75 -39.59
N VAL A 427 -17.75 -13.35 -38.32
CA VAL A 427 -17.29 -12.04 -37.83
C VAL A 427 -16.40 -12.24 -36.61
N GLU A 428 -15.48 -11.31 -36.41
CA GLU A 428 -14.57 -11.30 -35.27
C GLU A 428 -14.31 -9.86 -34.85
N GLY A 429 -13.95 -9.69 -33.59
CA GLY A 429 -13.53 -8.40 -33.03
C GLY A 429 -12.70 -8.62 -31.78
N ALA A 430 -11.91 -7.61 -31.43
CA ALA A 430 -11.17 -7.56 -30.19
C ALA A 430 -11.03 -6.10 -29.79
N ALA A 431 -11.30 -5.81 -28.52
CA ALA A 431 -11.12 -4.48 -27.94
C ALA A 431 -10.81 -4.62 -26.45
N THR A 432 -10.16 -3.61 -25.88
CA THR A 432 -9.90 -3.54 -24.44
C THR A 432 -11.16 -3.09 -23.70
N VAL A 433 -11.27 -3.39 -22.41
CA VAL A 433 -12.40 -2.91 -21.57
C VAL A 433 -12.45 -1.38 -21.57
N ALA A 434 -11.31 -0.69 -21.54
CA ALA A 434 -11.25 0.78 -21.61
C ALA A 434 -11.89 1.36 -22.88
N GLU A 435 -11.85 0.62 -23.99
CA GLU A 435 -12.46 0.99 -25.27
C GLU A 435 -13.89 0.45 -25.44
N GLY A 436 -14.47 -0.12 -24.38
CA GLY A 436 -15.81 -0.72 -24.42
C GLY A 436 -15.84 -2.17 -24.92
N GLY A 437 -14.70 -2.87 -24.97
CA GLY A 437 -14.61 -4.29 -25.35
C GLY A 437 -15.39 -5.25 -24.44
N ASN A 438 -15.77 -4.79 -23.25
CA ASN A 438 -16.70 -5.49 -22.35
C ASN A 438 -18.17 -5.44 -22.81
N GLN A 439 -18.46 -4.82 -23.95
CA GLN A 439 -19.79 -4.80 -24.56
C GLN A 439 -19.71 -5.36 -25.99
N ILE A 440 -20.02 -6.66 -26.12
CA ILE A 440 -20.13 -7.29 -27.43
C ILE A 440 -21.57 -7.15 -27.92
N LEU A 441 -21.77 -6.36 -28.97
CA LEU A 441 -23.06 -6.17 -29.62
C LEU A 441 -23.02 -6.73 -31.04
N LEU A 442 -23.87 -7.72 -31.32
CA LEU A 442 -24.11 -8.24 -32.66
C LEU A 442 -25.53 -7.89 -33.11
N GLU A 443 -25.63 -7.21 -34.26
CA GLU A 443 -26.92 -6.84 -34.87
C GLU A 443 -27.05 -7.45 -36.28
N PRO A 444 -27.20 -8.79 -36.43
CA PRO A 444 -27.28 -9.44 -37.74
C PRO A 444 -28.38 -8.89 -38.66
N GLY A 445 -29.49 -8.41 -38.09
CA GLY A 445 -30.58 -7.80 -38.86
C GLY A 445 -30.13 -6.58 -39.67
N LYS A 446 -29.13 -5.82 -39.20
CA LYS A 446 -28.55 -4.71 -39.96
C LYS A 446 -27.80 -5.16 -41.22
N TRP A 447 -27.44 -6.44 -41.32
CA TRP A 447 -26.78 -6.96 -42.52
C TRP A 447 -27.78 -7.35 -43.60
N ILE A 448 -29.08 -7.37 -43.30
CA ILE A 448 -30.10 -7.78 -44.25
C ILE A 448 -30.57 -6.56 -45.04
N CYS A 449 -30.29 -6.59 -46.35
CA CYS A 449 -30.75 -5.58 -47.29
C CYS A 449 -31.91 -6.11 -48.12
N ASN A 450 -32.82 -5.21 -48.49
CA ASN A 450 -33.92 -5.50 -49.39
C ASN A 450 -33.86 -4.52 -50.56
N LEU A 451 -33.82 -5.05 -51.78
CA LEU A 451 -33.93 -4.28 -53.01
C LEU A 451 -35.24 -4.61 -53.70
N MET A 452 -36.01 -3.58 -54.04
CA MET A 452 -37.24 -3.72 -54.83
C MET A 452 -36.94 -3.33 -56.28
N ILE A 453 -37.22 -4.23 -57.20
CA ILE A 453 -37.00 -4.04 -58.63
C ILE A 453 -38.37 -3.92 -59.29
N HIS A 454 -38.63 -2.74 -59.84
CA HIS A 454 -39.88 -2.42 -60.53
C HIS A 454 -39.67 -2.42 -62.04
N LEU A 455 -40.69 -2.86 -62.77
CA LEU A 455 -40.78 -2.67 -64.22
C LEU A 455 -41.69 -1.49 -64.51
N GLN A 456 -41.17 -0.50 -65.22
CA GLN A 456 -41.95 0.60 -65.78
C GLN A 456 -41.81 0.60 -67.31
N ILE A 457 -42.91 0.84 -68.01
CA ILE A 457 -42.92 0.98 -69.47
C ILE A 457 -43.25 2.45 -69.76
N ARG A 458 -42.37 3.11 -70.53
CA ARG A 458 -42.51 4.53 -70.89
C ARG A 458 -42.78 4.69 -72.39
N GLU A 459 -43.60 5.67 -72.73
CA GLU A 459 -43.82 6.14 -74.09
C GLU A 459 -43.48 7.65 -74.13
N GLY A 460 -42.33 7.99 -74.73
CA GLY A 460 -41.74 9.32 -74.55
C GLY A 460 -41.42 9.59 -73.08
N ASP A 461 -41.88 10.74 -72.57
CA ASP A 461 -41.66 11.16 -71.17
C ASP A 461 -42.74 10.67 -70.20
N GLN A 462 -43.72 9.87 -70.66
CA GLN A 462 -44.83 9.40 -69.83
C GLN A 462 -44.72 7.90 -69.53
N THR A 463 -44.85 7.53 -68.26
CA THR A 463 -44.99 6.13 -67.83
C THR A 463 -46.42 5.66 -68.12
N LYS A 464 -46.57 4.58 -68.90
CA LYS A 464 -47.88 3.99 -69.20
C LYS A 464 -48.54 3.49 -67.91
N PRO A 465 -49.82 3.84 -67.65
CA PRO A 465 -50.51 3.39 -66.46
C PRO A 465 -50.75 1.87 -66.51
N PRO A 466 -50.73 1.17 -65.36
CA PRO A 466 -50.81 -0.30 -65.34
C PRO A 466 -52.07 -0.91 -65.99
N ALA A 467 -53.15 -0.14 -66.13
CA ALA A 467 -54.39 -0.57 -66.79
C ALA A 467 -54.27 -0.67 -68.32
N GLU A 468 -53.29 0.00 -68.91
CA GLU A 468 -53.05 0.06 -70.37
C GLU A 468 -51.95 -0.90 -70.82
N LEU A 469 -51.35 -1.65 -69.89
CA LEU A 469 -50.24 -2.54 -70.16
C LEU A 469 -50.74 -3.95 -70.56
N PRO A 470 -50.19 -4.56 -71.63
CA PRO A 470 -50.59 -5.90 -72.05
C PRO A 470 -50.34 -6.92 -70.92
N ARG A 471 -51.34 -7.75 -70.60
CA ARG A 471 -51.21 -8.80 -69.57
C ARG A 471 -50.13 -9.86 -69.90
N GLY A 472 -49.70 -9.91 -71.16
CA GLY A 472 -48.65 -10.80 -71.64
C GLY A 472 -47.23 -10.31 -71.38
N ASP A 473 -47.05 -9.05 -70.96
CA ASP A 473 -45.74 -8.43 -70.82
C ASP A 473 -45.03 -8.86 -69.54
N TYR A 474 -43.76 -9.23 -69.67
CA TYR A 474 -42.92 -9.59 -68.55
C TYR A 474 -41.43 -9.50 -68.88
N LEU A 475 -40.63 -9.33 -67.83
CA LEU A 475 -39.21 -9.60 -67.87
C LEU A 475 -38.88 -10.68 -66.86
N VAL A 476 -38.00 -11.61 -67.22
CA VAL A 476 -37.28 -12.44 -66.26
C VAL A 476 -36.03 -11.68 -65.85
N VAL A 477 -36.02 -11.15 -64.63
CA VAL A 477 -34.86 -10.46 -64.07
C VAL A 477 -34.00 -11.49 -63.36
N ASN A 478 -32.71 -11.51 -63.72
CA ASN A 478 -31.67 -12.26 -63.05
C ASN A 478 -30.77 -11.28 -62.31
N ILE A 479 -30.72 -11.41 -60.99
CA ILE A 479 -29.86 -10.61 -60.13
C ILE A 479 -28.80 -11.48 -59.50
N SER A 480 -27.59 -10.95 -59.37
CA SER A 480 -26.55 -11.60 -58.60
C SER A 480 -25.75 -10.64 -57.76
N TYR A 481 -25.54 -11.01 -56.50
CA TYR A 481 -24.80 -10.24 -55.52
C TYR A 481 -23.54 -10.99 -55.11
N ASN A 482 -22.42 -10.29 -55.08
CA ASN A 482 -21.12 -10.82 -54.68
C ASN A 482 -20.47 -9.86 -53.68
N GLY A 483 -19.90 -10.40 -52.61
CA GLY A 483 -19.21 -9.64 -51.58
C GLY A 483 -18.11 -10.49 -50.94
N PRO A 484 -17.09 -9.86 -50.33
CA PRO A 484 -15.93 -10.57 -49.79
C PRO A 484 -16.24 -11.39 -48.52
N HIS A 485 -17.42 -11.22 -47.91
CA HIS A 485 -17.95 -12.04 -46.82
C HIS A 485 -18.72 -13.27 -47.29
N LEU A 486 -18.97 -13.42 -48.60
CA LEU A 486 -19.73 -14.54 -49.15
C LEU A 486 -18.79 -15.60 -49.73
N SER A 487 -18.96 -16.85 -49.31
CA SER A 487 -18.26 -18.00 -49.94
C SER A 487 -18.77 -18.29 -51.35
N THR A 488 -20.01 -17.91 -51.66
CA THR A 488 -20.64 -18.03 -52.98
C THR A 488 -21.54 -16.85 -53.28
N ARG A 489 -21.53 -16.35 -54.53
CA ARG A 489 -22.44 -15.29 -54.97
C ARG A 489 -23.91 -15.70 -54.80
N ILE A 490 -24.72 -14.80 -54.25
CA ILE A 490 -26.17 -14.97 -54.16
C ILE A 490 -26.76 -14.70 -55.55
N ARG A 491 -27.66 -15.57 -56.03
CA ARG A 491 -28.35 -15.41 -57.31
C ARG A 491 -29.84 -15.61 -57.14
N GLU A 492 -30.62 -14.76 -57.78
CA GLU A 492 -32.06 -14.91 -57.83
C GLU A 492 -32.57 -14.58 -59.23
N SER A 493 -33.65 -15.26 -59.63
CA SER A 493 -34.32 -15.02 -60.90
C SER A 493 -35.81 -15.03 -60.66
N ALA A 494 -36.49 -13.98 -61.10
CA ALA A 494 -37.94 -13.87 -60.99
C ALA A 494 -38.54 -13.26 -62.25
N ARG A 495 -39.75 -13.70 -62.58
CA ARG A 495 -40.58 -13.03 -63.58
C ARG A 495 -41.20 -11.80 -62.91
N ILE A 496 -40.91 -10.62 -63.44
CA ILE A 496 -41.53 -9.36 -63.05
C ILE A 496 -42.49 -8.87 -64.12
N SER A 497 -43.52 -8.16 -63.67
CA SER A 497 -44.42 -7.39 -64.51
C SER A 497 -44.61 -6.01 -63.89
N PRO A 498 -45.24 -5.06 -64.60
CA PRO A 498 -45.52 -3.74 -64.03
C PRO A 498 -46.36 -3.77 -62.74
N LEU A 499 -47.10 -4.86 -62.50
CA LEU A 499 -47.92 -5.07 -61.30
C LEU A 499 -47.31 -6.04 -60.28
N ALA A 500 -46.20 -6.71 -60.62
CA ALA A 500 -45.53 -7.69 -59.79
C ALA A 500 -44.02 -7.41 -59.77
N PRO A 501 -43.55 -6.52 -58.87
CA PRO A 501 -42.13 -6.24 -58.72
C PRO A 501 -41.39 -7.43 -58.09
N MET A 502 -40.08 -7.48 -58.31
CA MET A 502 -39.21 -8.45 -57.64
C MET A 502 -38.65 -7.86 -56.36
N ARG A 503 -38.77 -8.59 -55.25
CA ARG A 503 -38.02 -8.32 -54.02
C ARG A 503 -36.78 -9.21 -54.02
N PHE A 504 -35.61 -8.59 -53.91
CA PHE A 504 -34.34 -9.28 -53.74
C PHE A 504 -33.79 -8.98 -52.34
N THR A 505 -33.67 -10.02 -51.51
CA THR A 505 -33.07 -9.88 -50.18
C THR A 505 -31.67 -10.48 -50.19
N TYR A 506 -30.70 -9.75 -49.67
CA TYR A 506 -29.30 -10.15 -49.64
C TYR A 506 -28.60 -9.68 -48.36
N LEU A 507 -27.43 -10.25 -48.09
CA LEU A 507 -26.62 -9.91 -46.93
C LEU A 507 -25.52 -8.92 -47.33
N GLN A 508 -25.54 -7.70 -46.81
CA GLN A 508 -24.40 -6.78 -46.94
C GLN A 508 -23.22 -7.21 -46.07
N ASP A 509 -22.01 -6.76 -46.41
CA ASP A 509 -20.81 -7.08 -45.65
C ASP A 509 -20.87 -6.42 -44.26
N PRO A 510 -20.77 -7.17 -43.15
CA PRO A 510 -20.75 -6.61 -41.79
C PRO A 510 -19.61 -5.60 -41.55
N LYS A 511 -18.50 -5.72 -42.28
CA LYS A 511 -17.34 -4.82 -42.23
C LYS A 511 -17.43 -3.67 -43.23
N GLY A 512 -18.54 -3.53 -43.96
CA GLY A 512 -18.78 -2.43 -44.90
C GLY A 512 -17.90 -2.42 -46.16
N ARG A 513 -17.23 -3.55 -46.47
CA ARG A 513 -16.38 -3.64 -47.66
C ARG A 513 -17.22 -3.65 -48.94
N SER A 514 -16.65 -3.11 -50.02
CA SER A 514 -17.35 -2.97 -51.31
C SER A 514 -17.86 -4.31 -51.83
N SER A 515 -19.11 -4.31 -52.27
CA SER A 515 -19.80 -5.45 -52.86
C SER A 515 -20.33 -5.08 -54.25
N GLN A 516 -20.57 -6.08 -55.09
CA GLN A 516 -21.01 -5.90 -56.46
C GLN A 516 -22.37 -6.54 -56.67
N LEU A 517 -23.31 -5.75 -57.19
CA LEU A 517 -24.64 -6.19 -57.54
C LEU A 517 -24.83 -6.10 -59.05
N TYR A 518 -25.17 -7.21 -59.68
CA TYR A 518 -25.36 -7.28 -61.12
C TYR A 518 -26.79 -7.63 -61.48
N LEU A 519 -27.35 -6.94 -62.47
CA LEU A 519 -28.70 -7.19 -62.98
C LEU A 519 -28.66 -7.46 -64.48
N SER A 520 -29.42 -8.44 -64.92
CA SER A 520 -29.74 -8.67 -66.33
C SER A 520 -31.22 -9.04 -66.45
N ALA A 521 -31.82 -8.80 -67.62
CA ALA A 521 -33.22 -9.10 -67.82
C ALA A 521 -33.49 -9.59 -69.23
N ASN A 522 -34.47 -10.48 -69.39
CA ASN A 522 -34.93 -10.92 -70.70
C ASN A 522 -36.40 -11.29 -70.67
N GLY A 523 -37.16 -10.96 -71.70
CA GLY A 523 -38.59 -11.26 -71.74
C GLY A 523 -39.29 -10.65 -72.93
N VAL A 524 -40.60 -10.47 -72.82
CA VAL A 524 -41.44 -9.92 -73.89
C VAL A 524 -42.14 -8.67 -73.36
N LEU A 525 -41.98 -7.54 -74.05
CA LEU A 525 -42.74 -6.31 -73.82
C LEU A 525 -43.35 -5.85 -75.14
N ASP A 526 -44.63 -5.47 -75.15
CA ASP A 526 -45.40 -5.07 -76.35
C ASP A 526 -45.23 -6.06 -77.54
N GLY A 527 -45.15 -7.36 -77.25
CA GLY A 527 -44.98 -8.43 -78.24
C GLY A 527 -43.56 -8.58 -78.83
N GLN A 528 -42.56 -7.84 -78.33
CA GLN A 528 -41.17 -7.91 -78.76
C GLN A 528 -40.26 -8.51 -77.69
N MET A 529 -39.26 -9.28 -78.13
CA MET A 529 -38.24 -9.83 -77.24
C MET A 529 -37.28 -8.73 -76.79
N ILE A 530 -37.19 -8.51 -75.48
CA ILE A 530 -36.26 -7.59 -74.83
C ILE A 530 -35.14 -8.39 -74.18
N ARG A 531 -33.91 -7.92 -74.32
CA ARG A 531 -32.73 -8.48 -73.64
C ARG A 531 -31.82 -7.36 -73.14
N VAL A 532 -31.75 -7.25 -71.82
CA VAL A 532 -30.83 -6.38 -71.08
C VAL A 532 -29.59 -7.18 -70.71
N ARG A 533 -28.42 -6.73 -71.17
CA ARG A 533 -27.13 -7.33 -70.80
C ARG A 533 -26.86 -7.11 -69.32
N GLN A 534 -26.01 -7.95 -68.73
CA GLN A 534 -25.60 -7.81 -67.35
C GLN A 534 -24.92 -6.46 -67.11
N GLN A 535 -25.41 -5.69 -66.14
CA GLN A 535 -24.88 -4.41 -65.71
C GLN A 535 -24.63 -4.41 -64.21
N LEU A 536 -23.59 -3.71 -63.76
CA LEU A 536 -23.38 -3.39 -62.35
C LEU A 536 -24.42 -2.33 -61.97
N ILE A 537 -25.05 -2.50 -60.82
CA ILE A 537 -26.11 -1.61 -60.34
C ILE A 537 -25.80 -1.17 -58.91
N HIS A 538 -26.04 0.10 -58.59
CA HIS A 538 -26.01 0.57 -57.22
C HIS A 538 -27.43 0.59 -56.64
N PRO A 539 -27.63 0.24 -55.35
CA PRO A 539 -28.97 0.17 -54.74
C PRO A 539 -29.80 1.45 -54.82
N ASP A 540 -29.16 2.60 -55.01
CA ASP A 540 -29.79 3.93 -55.08
C ASP A 540 -29.96 4.47 -56.52
N GLU A 541 -29.67 3.67 -57.56
CA GLU A 541 -29.72 4.09 -58.96
C GLU A 541 -31.05 3.71 -59.67
N GLU A 542 -31.65 4.68 -60.37
CA GLU A 542 -32.72 4.41 -61.34
C GLU A 542 -32.12 3.97 -62.68
N LEU A 543 -32.39 2.74 -63.10
CA LEU A 543 -31.91 2.20 -64.38
C LEU A 543 -32.98 2.37 -65.45
N THR A 544 -32.75 3.29 -66.37
CA THR A 544 -33.60 3.46 -67.56
C THR A 544 -33.01 2.68 -68.73
N PHE A 545 -33.78 1.74 -69.27
CA PHE A 545 -33.44 1.06 -70.51
C PHE A 545 -34.20 1.74 -71.65
N SER A 546 -33.52 2.60 -72.39
CA SER A 546 -34.09 3.19 -73.60
C SER A 546 -33.97 2.23 -74.78
N ARG A 547 -34.92 2.36 -75.70
CA ARG A 547 -34.96 1.69 -76.99
C ARG A 547 -33.69 1.92 -77.83
#